data_AF-A0A2J7ZXD2-F1
#
_entry.id   AF-A0A2J7ZXD2-F1
#
_cell.length_a   1.000
_cell.length_b   1.000
_cell.length_c   1.000
_cell.angle_alpha   90.00
_cell.angle_beta   90.00
_cell.angle_gamma   90.00
#
_symmetry.space_group_name_H-M   'P 1'
#
loop_
_entity.id
_entity.type
_entity.pdbx_description
1 polymer ?
#
loop_
_entity_poly.entity_id
_entity_poly.type
_entity_poly.pdbx_seq_one_letter_code
_entity_poly.pdbx_strand_id
1 'polypeptide(L)'
;THYDALGHAEVVQLGISADPGAGEAELRAFSKKYFEQFRRTPAGMMRSDPQDRGAAYRNVIGIPGGVSSPLYRVIQEENKYGMELREGRGNVVQSGKDTEDDVFNAVWVVDSDSLPFYRAEKYHQFHNGLGKRFPAEYLRDLRNQLAGLGRIEPTGCPELLGF
;
A
#
# COMPACT_ATOMS: atom_id res chain seq x y z
N THR A 1 13.41 3.86 -13.11
CA THR A 1 13.94 4.57 -11.93
C THR A 1 13.81 3.63 -10.74
N HIS A 2 14.82 3.55 -9.88
CA HIS A 2 14.74 2.78 -8.63
C HIS A 2 13.97 3.61 -7.60
N TYR A 3 12.65 3.40 -7.50
CA TYR A 3 11.76 4.16 -6.61
C TYR A 3 12.07 3.93 -5.13
N ASP A 4 12.64 2.78 -4.80
CA ASP A 4 13.17 2.41 -3.49
C ASP A 4 14.29 3.38 -3.03
N ALA A 5 15.22 3.72 -3.91
CA ALA A 5 16.29 4.68 -3.61
C ALA A 5 15.78 6.12 -3.38
N LEU A 6 14.53 6.41 -3.79
CA LEU A 6 13.86 7.69 -3.59
C LEU A 6 12.93 7.68 -2.35
N GLY A 7 12.89 6.58 -1.58
CA GLY A 7 12.10 6.47 -0.36
C GLY A 7 10.64 6.04 -0.56
N HIS A 8 10.26 5.61 -1.76
CA HIS A 8 8.90 5.11 -1.98
C HIS A 8 8.66 3.75 -1.31
N ALA A 9 7.40 3.44 -1.07
CA ALA A 9 6.92 2.10 -0.74
C ALA A 9 6.04 1.58 -1.88
N GLU A 10 6.01 0.28 -2.08
CA GLU A 10 4.99 -0.36 -2.89
C GLU A 10 3.63 -0.25 -2.18
N VAL A 11 2.68 0.45 -2.80
CA VAL A 11 1.36 0.70 -2.23
C VAL A 11 0.27 0.60 -3.30
N VAL A 12 -0.97 0.37 -2.87
CA VAL A 12 -2.16 0.42 -3.71
C VAL A 12 -2.96 1.66 -3.33
N GLN A 13 -3.30 2.50 -4.30
CA GLN A 13 -4.22 3.61 -4.10
C GLN A 13 -5.67 3.10 -4.24
N LEU A 14 -6.50 3.43 -3.25
CA LEU A 14 -7.92 3.10 -3.23
C LEU A 14 -8.72 4.39 -3.16
N GLY A 15 -9.78 4.48 -3.98
CA GLY A 15 -10.80 5.51 -3.80
C GLY A 15 -11.85 5.00 -2.81
N ILE A 16 -12.22 5.84 -1.84
CA ILE A 16 -13.36 5.62 -0.95
C ILE A 16 -14.48 6.61 -1.29
N SER A 17 -15.70 6.29 -0.89
CA SER A 17 -16.87 7.13 -1.05
C SER A 17 -16.66 8.49 -0.40
N ALA A 18 -17.13 9.54 -1.09
CA ALA A 18 -17.16 10.90 -0.56
C ALA A 18 -18.27 11.09 0.51
N ASP A 19 -19.23 10.17 0.59
CA ASP A 19 -20.17 10.13 1.69
C ASP A 19 -19.43 9.68 2.97
N PRO A 20 -19.42 10.47 4.06
CA PRO A 20 -18.61 10.15 5.23
C PRO A 20 -18.93 8.79 5.87
N GLY A 21 -20.21 8.40 5.90
CA GLY A 21 -20.63 7.14 6.50
C GLY A 21 -20.19 5.93 5.68
N ALA A 22 -20.39 6.00 4.36
CA ALA A 22 -19.96 4.97 3.43
C ALA A 22 -18.42 4.90 3.34
N GLY A 23 -17.74 6.04 3.28
CA GLY A 23 -16.27 6.11 3.23
C GLY A 23 -15.61 5.53 4.47
N GLU A 24 -16.17 5.78 5.67
CA GLU A 24 -15.70 5.14 6.90
C GLU A 24 -15.90 3.61 6.85
N ALA A 25 -17.06 3.14 6.38
CA ALA A 25 -17.34 1.71 6.28
C ALA A 25 -16.43 0.99 5.27
N GLU A 26 -16.14 1.62 4.14
CA GLU A 26 -15.21 1.12 3.14
C GLU A 26 -13.78 1.07 3.68
N LEU A 27 -13.30 2.15 4.31
CA LEU A 27 -11.99 2.17 4.95
C LEU A 27 -11.89 1.08 6.01
N ARG A 28 -12.95 0.86 6.80
CA ARG A 28 -13.00 -0.20 7.80
C ARG A 28 -12.86 -1.58 7.18
N ALA A 29 -13.57 -1.84 6.08
CA ALA A 29 -13.46 -3.10 5.36
C ALA A 29 -12.03 -3.34 4.82
N PHE A 30 -11.40 -2.32 4.24
CA PHE A 30 -10.03 -2.39 3.77
C PHE A 30 -9.02 -2.59 4.91
N SER A 31 -9.16 -1.83 5.98
CA SER A 31 -8.27 -1.90 7.16
C SER A 31 -8.34 -3.28 7.81
N LYS A 32 -9.54 -3.82 7.99
CA LYS A 32 -9.74 -5.19 8.47
C LYS A 32 -9.00 -6.19 7.57
N LYS A 33 -9.20 -6.11 6.25
CA LYS A 33 -8.57 -7.03 5.29
C LYS A 33 -7.05 -6.90 5.26
N TYR A 34 -6.53 -5.68 5.41
CA TYR A 34 -5.11 -5.38 5.50
C TYR A 34 -4.49 -6.08 6.71
N PHE A 35 -5.03 -5.85 7.92
CA PHE A 35 -4.51 -6.49 9.13
C PHE A 35 -4.67 -8.02 9.11
N GLU A 36 -5.72 -8.56 8.50
CA GLU A 36 -5.90 -10.02 8.30
C GLU A 36 -4.81 -10.66 7.42
N GLN A 37 -4.03 -9.90 6.63
CA GLN A 37 -2.95 -10.47 5.82
C GLN A 37 -1.69 -10.82 6.64
N PHE A 38 -1.59 -10.32 7.87
CA PHE A 38 -0.44 -10.60 8.74
C PHE A 38 -0.58 -11.97 9.42
N ARG A 39 0.54 -12.67 9.54
CA ARG A 39 0.65 -13.96 10.22
C ARG A 39 1.12 -13.73 11.65
N ARG A 40 0.40 -14.32 12.61
CA ARG A 40 0.80 -14.29 14.01
C ARG A 40 2.01 -15.20 14.25
N THR A 41 3.00 -14.68 14.94
CA THR A 41 4.19 -15.40 15.42
C THR A 41 4.30 -15.25 16.95
N PRO A 42 5.18 -16.00 17.64
CA PRO A 42 5.42 -15.80 19.08
C PRO A 42 5.92 -14.39 19.43
N ALA A 43 6.60 -13.71 18.50
CA ALA A 43 7.17 -12.38 18.73
C ALA A 43 6.22 -11.22 18.33
N GLY A 44 5.17 -11.49 17.56
CA GLY A 44 4.28 -10.46 17.00
C GLY A 44 3.74 -10.81 15.61
N MET A 45 3.28 -9.80 14.88
CA MET A 45 2.71 -9.95 13.54
C MET A 45 3.79 -9.81 12.46
N MET A 46 3.87 -10.80 11.58
CA MET A 46 4.77 -10.85 10.44
C MET A 46 3.97 -10.78 9.13
N ARG A 47 4.52 -10.15 8.09
CA ARG A 47 3.89 -10.17 6.77
C ARG A 47 3.83 -11.60 6.20
N SER A 48 2.89 -11.83 5.29
CA SER A 48 2.76 -13.14 4.64
C SER A 48 3.92 -13.49 3.71
N ASP A 49 4.59 -12.50 3.13
CA ASP A 49 5.83 -12.68 2.37
C ASP A 49 7.03 -12.05 3.12
N PRO A 50 7.91 -12.87 3.72
CA PRO A 50 9.10 -12.39 4.41
C PRO A 50 10.34 -12.26 3.49
N GLN A 51 10.25 -12.61 2.21
CA GLN A 51 11.42 -12.61 1.31
C GLN A 51 11.81 -11.20 0.86
N ASP A 52 10.81 -10.37 0.55
CA ASP A 52 11.03 -8.97 0.23
C ASP A 52 11.37 -8.17 1.49
N ARG A 53 12.41 -7.36 1.49
CA ARG A 53 12.88 -6.65 2.70
C ARG A 53 13.39 -5.25 2.38
N GLY A 54 13.34 -4.38 3.37
CA GLY A 54 13.75 -2.98 3.31
C GLY A 54 12.60 -2.01 3.09
N ALA A 55 12.91 -0.72 3.15
CA ALA A 55 11.95 0.37 3.21
C ALA A 55 10.92 0.39 2.07
N ALA A 56 11.27 -0.12 0.88
CA ALA A 56 10.35 -0.25 -0.25
C ALA A 56 9.13 -1.15 0.05
N TYR A 57 9.28 -2.09 1.00
CA TYR A 57 8.25 -3.06 1.37
C TYR A 57 7.65 -2.79 2.75
N ARG A 58 7.94 -1.65 3.37
CA ARG A 58 7.46 -1.32 4.71
C ARG A 58 5.92 -1.36 4.76
N ASN A 59 5.39 -1.79 5.90
CA ASN A 59 3.96 -1.73 6.14
C ASN A 59 3.54 -0.27 6.28
N VAL A 60 2.69 0.23 5.39
CA VAL A 60 2.27 1.63 5.39
C VAL A 60 0.80 1.77 5.00
N ILE A 61 0.09 2.67 5.69
CA ILE A 61 -1.26 3.11 5.37
C ILE A 61 -1.20 4.63 5.19
N GLY A 62 -1.62 5.11 4.02
CA GLY A 62 -1.82 6.54 3.78
C GLY A 62 -3.29 6.91 3.93
N ILE A 63 -3.58 7.93 4.74
CA ILE A 63 -4.91 8.55 4.84
C ILE A 63 -4.78 10.09 4.83
N PRO A 64 -5.79 10.84 4.35
CA PRO A 64 -5.76 12.30 4.34
C PRO A 64 -5.57 12.86 5.75
N GLY A 65 -4.51 13.65 5.98
CA GLY A 65 -4.13 14.19 7.29
C GLY A 65 -3.36 13.23 8.21
N GLY A 66 -3.04 12.01 7.74
CA GLY A 66 -2.24 11.02 8.48
C GLY A 66 -2.83 10.67 9.85
N VAL A 67 -1.99 10.65 10.89
CA VAL A 67 -2.43 10.35 12.28
C VAL A 67 -3.37 11.40 12.87
N SER A 68 -3.43 12.59 12.28
CA SER A 68 -4.37 13.66 12.68
C SER A 68 -5.73 13.54 11.98
N SER A 69 -5.87 12.59 11.06
CA SER A 69 -7.12 12.32 10.35
C SER A 69 -8.22 11.81 11.30
N PRO A 70 -9.48 12.24 11.14
CA PRO A 70 -10.62 11.60 11.80
C PRO A 70 -10.75 10.11 11.46
N LEU A 71 -10.24 9.72 10.28
CA LEU A 71 -10.23 8.33 9.81
C LEU A 71 -9.19 7.46 10.53
N TYR A 72 -8.19 8.07 11.20
CA TYR A 72 -7.15 7.32 11.91
C TYR A 72 -7.74 6.39 12.99
N ARG A 73 -8.84 6.82 13.62
CA ARG A 73 -9.64 6.01 14.55
C ARG A 73 -10.00 4.65 13.97
N VAL A 74 -10.40 4.59 12.70
CA VAL A 74 -10.79 3.34 12.04
C VAL A 74 -9.60 2.38 11.96
N ILE A 75 -8.42 2.91 11.64
CA ILE A 75 -7.17 2.11 11.58
C ILE A 75 -6.83 1.56 12.97
N GLN A 76 -6.93 2.38 14.01
CA GLN A 76 -6.71 1.97 15.40
C GLN A 76 -7.70 0.89 15.83
N GLU A 77 -8.98 1.07 15.52
CA GLU A 77 -10.03 0.12 15.85
C GLU A 77 -9.84 -1.22 15.13
N GLU A 78 -9.45 -1.23 13.85
CA GLU A 78 -9.26 -2.47 13.07
C GLU A 78 -7.90 -3.14 13.31
N ASN A 79 -6.94 -2.46 13.94
CA ASN A 79 -5.68 -3.06 14.41
C ASN A 79 -5.89 -3.96 15.64
N LYS A 80 -6.65 -5.04 15.46
CA LYS A 80 -6.98 -6.02 16.52
C LYS A 80 -5.77 -6.80 17.03
N TYR A 81 -4.65 -6.74 16.31
CA TYR A 81 -3.43 -7.46 16.65
C TYR A 81 -2.45 -6.62 17.49
N GLY A 82 -2.76 -5.36 17.78
CA GLY A 82 -1.91 -4.50 18.59
C GLY A 82 -0.55 -4.23 17.96
N MET A 83 -0.48 -4.18 16.63
CA MET A 83 0.73 -3.73 15.93
C MET A 83 1.02 -2.27 16.29
N GLU A 84 2.29 -1.89 16.34
CA GLU A 84 2.65 -0.51 16.60
C GLU A 84 2.24 0.38 15.41
N LEU A 85 1.44 1.41 15.65
CA LEU A 85 1.10 2.41 14.63
C LEU A 85 2.05 3.60 14.80
N ARG A 86 2.87 3.86 13.79
CA ARG A 86 3.89 4.91 13.81
C ARG A 86 3.52 6.04 12.88
N GLU A 87 3.61 7.29 13.32
CA GLU A 87 3.49 8.43 12.41
C GLU A 87 4.67 8.40 11.42
N GLY A 88 4.36 8.45 10.13
CA GLY A 88 5.35 8.61 9.07
C GLY A 88 5.20 9.97 8.38
N ARG A 89 6.33 10.50 7.90
CA ARG A 89 6.46 11.80 7.20
C ARG A 89 7.04 11.67 5.80
N GLY A 90 7.24 10.43 5.33
CA GLY A 90 7.94 10.11 4.10
C GLY A 90 9.35 9.61 4.41
N ASN A 91 9.70 8.46 3.83
CA ASN A 91 11.00 7.86 4.04
C ASN A 91 12.10 8.68 3.36
N VAL A 92 13.19 8.91 4.09
CA VAL A 92 14.43 9.49 3.55
C VAL A 92 15.62 8.71 4.10
N VAL A 93 16.72 8.69 3.37
CA VAL A 93 17.98 8.10 3.85
C VAL A 93 18.73 9.12 4.69
N GLN A 94 18.86 8.86 5.99
CA GLN A 94 19.65 9.67 6.93
C GLN A 94 20.81 8.85 7.48
N SER A 95 22.04 9.34 7.30
CA SER A 95 23.26 8.64 7.77
C SER A 95 23.35 7.18 7.30
N GLY A 96 22.93 6.91 6.06
CA GLY A 96 22.96 5.57 5.47
C GLY A 96 21.87 4.61 5.96
N LYS A 97 20.80 5.13 6.59
CA LYS A 97 19.65 4.34 7.03
C LYS A 97 18.35 5.01 6.63
N ASP A 98 17.38 4.21 6.23
CA ASP A 98 16.01 4.66 6.01
C ASP A 98 15.37 5.12 7.34
N THR A 99 14.69 6.27 7.30
CA THR A 99 13.94 6.77 8.47
C THR A 99 12.65 5.98 8.72
N GLU A 100 12.09 5.39 7.66
CA GLU A 100 10.90 4.56 7.70
C GLU A 100 11.19 3.21 7.03
N ASP A 101 11.71 2.25 7.79
CA ASP A 101 12.08 0.93 7.28
C ASP A 101 10.97 -0.14 7.50
N ASP A 102 11.21 -1.38 7.06
CA ASP A 102 10.33 -2.54 7.20
C ASP A 102 10.25 -3.11 8.62
N VAL A 103 9.76 -2.30 9.55
CA VAL A 103 9.80 -2.64 10.97
C VAL A 103 8.81 -3.76 11.34
N PHE A 104 9.33 -4.78 12.00
CA PHE A 104 8.56 -5.91 12.52
C PHE A 104 7.44 -5.46 13.46
N ASN A 105 6.25 -6.06 13.30
CA ASN A 105 5.07 -5.78 14.13
C ASN A 105 4.66 -4.30 14.18
N ALA A 106 4.98 -3.52 13.14
CA ALA A 106 4.65 -2.10 13.04
C ALA A 106 4.04 -1.75 11.68
N VAL A 107 3.26 -0.67 11.65
CA VAL A 107 2.67 -0.06 10.45
C VAL A 107 2.88 1.45 10.52
N TRP A 108 3.46 2.02 9.47
CA TRP A 108 3.56 3.45 9.28
C TRP A 108 2.20 4.03 8.85
N VAL A 109 1.81 5.15 9.44
CA VAL A 109 0.61 5.91 9.06
C VAL A 109 1.07 7.27 8.58
N VAL A 110 0.88 7.51 7.29
CA VAL A 110 1.38 8.71 6.60
C VAL A 110 0.23 9.60 6.15
N ASP A 111 0.51 10.88 6.02
CA ASP A 111 -0.41 11.84 5.42
C ASP A 111 -0.39 11.74 3.89
N SER A 112 -1.48 11.25 3.31
CA SER A 112 -1.62 11.12 1.86
C SER A 112 -1.89 12.45 1.14
N ASP A 113 -2.27 13.51 1.85
CA ASP A 113 -2.41 14.85 1.25
C ASP A 113 -1.03 15.50 1.04
N SER A 114 -0.06 15.12 1.89
CA SER A 114 1.30 15.65 1.85
C SER A 114 2.25 14.79 0.99
N LEU A 115 2.00 13.48 0.88
CA LEU A 115 2.88 12.56 0.13
C LEU A 115 2.24 12.13 -1.20
N PRO A 116 2.90 12.37 -2.35
CA PRO A 116 2.35 12.02 -3.65
C PRO A 116 2.32 10.51 -3.88
N PHE A 117 1.29 10.06 -4.61
CA PHE A 117 1.23 8.71 -5.18
C PHE A 117 1.70 8.74 -6.63
N TYR A 118 2.65 7.87 -6.97
CA TYR A 118 3.11 7.67 -8.35
C TYR A 118 2.65 6.29 -8.81
N ARG A 119 1.88 6.25 -9.89
CA ARG A 119 1.43 5.00 -10.50
C ARG A 119 2.65 4.25 -11.06
N ALA A 120 2.78 2.98 -10.70
CA ALA A 120 3.78 2.08 -11.28
C ALA A 120 3.51 1.82 -12.78
N GLU A 121 4.49 1.22 -13.46
CA GLU A 121 4.43 0.83 -14.87
C GLU A 121 3.20 -0.03 -15.19
N LYS A 122 2.82 -0.08 -16.48
CA LYS A 122 1.58 -0.76 -16.90
C LYS A 122 1.57 -2.24 -16.54
N TYR A 123 2.73 -2.91 -16.64
CA TYR A 123 2.86 -4.33 -16.32
C TYR A 123 2.70 -4.64 -14.82
N HIS A 124 2.83 -3.64 -13.93
CA HIS A 124 2.52 -3.78 -12.50
C HIS A 124 1.03 -3.58 -12.19
N GLN A 125 0.22 -3.11 -13.14
CA GLN A 125 -1.22 -2.96 -12.92
C GLN A 125 -1.93 -4.31 -13.13
N PHE A 126 -2.76 -4.71 -12.16
CA PHE A 126 -3.48 -6.00 -12.16
C PHE A 126 -2.55 -7.22 -12.25
N HIS A 127 -1.27 -7.08 -11.86
CA HIS A 127 -0.34 -8.20 -11.81
C HIS A 127 -0.62 -9.10 -10.61
N ASN A 128 -0.13 -10.33 -10.66
CA ASN A 128 -0.24 -11.30 -9.57
C ASN A 128 1.15 -11.69 -9.06
N GLY A 129 1.66 -10.95 -8.08
CA GLY A 129 2.94 -11.25 -7.42
C GLY A 129 2.85 -12.33 -6.33
N LEU A 130 1.65 -12.72 -5.90
CA LEU A 130 1.44 -13.51 -4.68
C LEU A 130 1.16 -15.01 -4.92
N GLY A 131 1.26 -15.47 -6.16
CA GLY A 131 0.99 -16.88 -6.53
C GLY A 131 -0.46 -17.34 -6.31
N LYS A 132 -1.38 -16.42 -5.99
CA LYS A 132 -2.82 -16.72 -5.82
C LYS A 132 -3.53 -16.66 -7.17
N ARG A 133 -4.45 -17.58 -7.46
CA ARG A 133 -5.18 -17.53 -8.73
C ARG A 133 -6.24 -16.44 -8.69
N PHE A 134 -6.08 -15.43 -9.55
CA PHE A 134 -7.12 -14.45 -9.84
C PHE A 134 -7.84 -14.80 -11.15
N PRO A 135 -9.14 -14.43 -11.28
CA PRO A 135 -9.90 -14.65 -12.50
C PRO A 135 -9.33 -13.88 -13.70
N ALA A 136 -9.54 -14.41 -14.92
CA ALA A 136 -9.05 -13.77 -16.15
C ALA A 136 -9.74 -12.40 -16.38
N GLU A 137 -10.97 -12.28 -15.92
CA GLU A 137 -11.77 -11.07 -15.94
C GLU A 137 -11.08 -9.94 -15.15
N TYR A 138 -10.36 -10.26 -14.08
CA TYR A 138 -9.58 -9.30 -13.30
C TYR A 138 -8.20 -9.02 -13.92
N LEU A 139 -7.44 -10.08 -14.23
CA LEU A 139 -6.05 -9.94 -14.67
C LEU A 139 -5.92 -9.36 -16.10
N ARG A 140 -6.89 -9.65 -16.97
CA ARG A 140 -6.84 -9.30 -18.39
C ARG A 140 -7.96 -8.35 -18.79
N ASP A 141 -9.21 -8.72 -18.55
CA ASP A 141 -10.34 -8.01 -19.19
C ASP A 141 -10.53 -6.62 -18.57
N LEU A 142 -10.55 -6.52 -17.24
CA LEU A 142 -10.61 -5.24 -16.53
C LEU A 142 -9.38 -4.37 -16.84
N ARG A 143 -8.18 -4.95 -16.82
CA ARG A 143 -6.94 -4.25 -17.18
C ARG A 143 -7.00 -3.66 -18.58
N ASN A 144 -7.44 -4.44 -19.57
CA ASN A 144 -7.54 -4.00 -20.96
C ASN A 144 -8.62 -2.93 -21.15
N GLN A 145 -9.76 -3.05 -20.45
CA GLN A 145 -10.80 -2.02 -20.46
C GLN A 145 -10.27 -0.70 -19.88
N LEU A 146 -9.62 -0.73 -18.72
CA LEU A 146 -9.07 0.46 -18.09
C LEU A 146 -7.94 1.09 -18.91
N ALA A 147 -7.09 0.28 -19.55
CA ALA A 147 -6.10 0.77 -20.50
C ALA A 147 -6.77 1.43 -21.72
N GLY A 148 -7.79 0.81 -22.32
CA GLY A 148 -8.54 1.40 -23.43
C GLY A 148 -9.27 2.71 -23.08
N LEU A 149 -9.57 2.91 -21.79
CA LEU A 149 -10.20 4.14 -21.26
C LEU A 149 -9.20 5.22 -20.84
N GLY A 150 -7.90 5.06 -21.09
CA GLY A 150 -6.92 6.07 -20.68
C GLY A 150 -6.55 6.03 -19.19
N ARG A 151 -6.94 4.99 -18.45
CA ARG A 151 -6.74 4.90 -16.99
C ARG A 151 -5.43 4.21 -16.61
N ILE A 152 -4.81 3.49 -17.55
CA ILE A 152 -3.50 2.82 -17.39
C ILE A 152 -2.61 3.23 -18.58
N GLU A 153 -2.11 4.45 -18.50
CA GLU A 153 -1.22 5.04 -19.51
C GLU A 153 0.25 4.79 -19.19
N PRO A 154 1.13 4.79 -20.22
CA PRO A 154 2.58 4.74 -20.01
C PRO A 154 3.04 5.83 -19.04
N THR A 155 3.95 5.47 -18.15
CA THR A 155 4.48 6.38 -17.12
C THR A 155 5.73 7.14 -17.59
N GLY A 156 6.24 6.80 -18.78
CA GLY A 156 7.54 7.25 -19.28
C GLY A 156 8.72 6.38 -18.81
N CYS A 157 8.48 5.38 -17.96
CA CYS A 157 9.46 4.35 -17.61
C CYS A 157 9.48 3.22 -18.66
N PRO A 158 10.57 2.44 -18.76
CA PRO A 158 10.62 1.28 -19.65
C PRO A 158 9.50 0.28 -19.36
N GLU A 159 8.76 -0.11 -20.39
CA GLU A 159 7.71 -1.11 -20.30
C GLU A 159 8.24 -2.49 -20.70
N LEU A 160 7.77 -3.54 -20.03
CA LEU A 160 8.06 -4.92 -20.44
C LEU A 160 7.20 -5.29 -21.66
N LEU A 161 7.85 -5.61 -22.77
CA LEU A 161 7.17 -6.06 -23.98
C LEU A 161 6.49 -7.43 -23.75
N GLY A 162 5.20 -7.51 -24.03
CA GLY A 162 4.45 -8.78 -24.01
C GLY A 162 3.67 -9.10 -22.73
N PHE A 163 3.54 -8.14 -21.80
CA PHE A 163 2.69 -8.25 -20.60
C PHE A 163 1.35 -7.55 -20.75
#